data_AF-A0A968SLJ1-F1
#
_entry.id   AF-A0A968SLJ1-F1
#
_cell.length_a   1.000
_cell.length_b   1.000
_cell.length_c   1.000
_cell.angle_alpha   90.00
_cell.angle_beta   90.00
_cell.angle_gamma   90.00
#
_symmetry.space_group_name_H-M   'P 1'
#
loop_
_entity.id
_entity.type
_entity.pdbx_description
1 polymer ?
#
loop_
_entity_poly.entity_id
_entity_poly.type
_entity_poly.pdbx_seq_one_letter_code
_entity_poly.pdbx_strand_id
1 'polypeptide(L)'
;MNQLNDTDFGQKIRELIDGLKGICASYGLGNDGNEFKIITQVFLYKLMNDKFAFEVKQIAPEVIAKAETWEQALRGMSEADYAFMLQQLPANTANLQTDHFIATLYKKQNDNNFAKLFDDTLRDIVIQNNDIFSVQDISQKSSSLLRLNLILNNLVHSIPNVIQGNTLEHPYHKQGAQLAKFDYIVSNPPFKMDFSDYRENLDTKENH
;
A
#
# COMPACT_ATOMS: atom_id res chain seq x y z
N MET A 1 -11.83 -8.57 28.85
CA MET A 1 -11.25 -8.51 27.48
C MET A 1 -10.09 -9.47 27.44
N ASN A 2 -10.01 -10.37 26.45
CA ASN A 2 -8.81 -11.18 26.27
C ASN A 2 -7.76 -10.30 25.59
N GLN A 3 -6.59 -10.17 26.20
CA GLN A 3 -5.41 -9.64 25.52
C GLN A 3 -5.00 -10.66 24.45
N LEU A 4 -4.87 -10.22 23.20
CA LEU A 4 -4.21 -10.99 22.16
C LEU A 4 -2.71 -10.96 22.47
N ASN A 5 -2.18 -12.05 23.03
CA ASN A 5 -0.74 -12.20 23.21
C ASN A 5 -0.06 -12.18 21.81
N ASP A 6 1.11 -11.54 21.68
CA ASP A 6 1.81 -11.39 20.40
C ASP A 6 2.03 -12.73 19.66
N THR A 7 2.16 -13.83 20.40
CA THR A 7 2.24 -15.20 19.88
C THR A 7 1.03 -15.62 19.05
N ASP A 8 -0.19 -15.27 19.46
CA ASP A 8 -1.44 -15.65 18.77
C ASP A 8 -1.68 -14.79 17.51
N PHE A 9 -1.40 -13.49 17.58
CA PHE A 9 -1.44 -12.62 16.39
C PHE A 9 -0.37 -13.01 15.37
N GLY A 10 0.87 -13.25 15.84
CA GLY A 10 1.97 -13.73 15.00
C GLY A 10 1.75 -15.15 14.46
N GLN A 11 0.92 -15.98 15.10
CA GLN A 11 0.50 -17.28 14.54
C GLN A 11 -0.50 -17.07 13.39
N LYS A 12 -1.55 -16.27 13.60
CA LYS A 12 -2.59 -15.99 12.59
C LYS A 12 -2.03 -15.34 11.32
N ILE A 13 -1.00 -14.50 11.44
CA ILE A 13 -0.27 -13.95 10.29
C ILE A 13 0.44 -15.06 9.49
N ARG A 14 1.07 -16.03 10.16
CA ARG A 14 1.74 -17.16 9.48
C ARG A 14 0.72 -18.05 8.79
N GLU A 15 -0.37 -18.40 9.47
CA GLU A 15 -1.46 -19.22 8.91
C GLU A 15 -2.08 -18.57 7.65
N LEU A 16 -2.28 -17.24 7.65
CA LEU A 16 -2.72 -16.50 6.47
C LEU A 16 -1.69 -16.54 5.33
N ILE A 17 -0.41 -16.29 5.63
CA ILE A 17 0.66 -16.30 4.63
C ILE A 17 0.84 -17.70 4.02
N ASP A 18 0.82 -18.76 4.82
CA ASP A 18 1.00 -20.13 4.36
C ASP A 18 -0.24 -20.65 3.59
N GLY A 19 -1.44 -20.19 3.95
CA GLY A 19 -2.65 -20.36 3.12
C GLY A 19 -2.52 -19.69 1.74
N LEU A 20 -2.00 -18.46 1.68
CA LEU A 20 -1.77 -17.76 0.41
C LEU A 20 -0.68 -18.43 -0.45
N LYS A 21 0.39 -18.96 0.16
CA LYS A 21 1.38 -19.82 -0.54
C LYS A 21 0.74 -21.09 -1.10
N GLY A 22 -0.12 -21.76 -0.32
CA GLY A 22 -0.82 -22.96 -0.76
C GLY A 22 -1.69 -22.71 -2.01
N ILE A 23 -2.31 -21.54 -2.09
CA ILE A 23 -3.05 -21.09 -3.28
C ILE A 23 -2.09 -20.75 -4.43
N CYS A 24 -1.00 -20.00 -4.19
CA CYS A 24 -0.03 -19.69 -5.24
C CYS A 24 0.60 -20.96 -5.85
N ALA A 25 0.95 -21.95 -5.01
CA ALA A 25 1.46 -23.25 -5.44
C ALA A 25 0.44 -24.05 -6.27
N SER A 26 -0.85 -24.06 -5.90
CA SER A 26 -1.88 -24.81 -6.65
C SER A 26 -2.19 -24.21 -8.02
N TYR A 27 -1.95 -22.91 -8.22
CA TYR A 27 -2.00 -22.23 -9.52
C TYR A 27 -0.63 -22.13 -10.23
N GLY A 28 0.38 -22.89 -9.78
CA GLY A 28 1.68 -23.00 -10.48
C GLY A 28 2.65 -21.84 -10.27
N LEU A 29 2.41 -20.98 -9.28
CA LEU A 29 3.25 -19.82 -8.93
C LEU A 29 4.15 -20.07 -7.70
N GLY A 30 4.12 -21.26 -7.11
CA GLY A 30 4.86 -21.56 -5.87
C GLY A 30 6.37 -21.39 -6.02
N ASN A 31 6.99 -20.57 -5.16
CA ASN A 31 8.39 -20.11 -5.20
C ASN A 31 8.73 -19.16 -6.37
N ASP A 32 7.75 -18.65 -7.12
CA ASP A 32 7.98 -17.64 -8.17
C ASP A 32 7.99 -16.20 -7.61
N GLY A 33 8.66 -15.30 -8.34
CA GLY A 33 8.65 -13.87 -8.04
C GLY A 33 7.26 -13.22 -8.10
N ASN A 34 6.25 -13.86 -8.70
CA ASN A 34 4.86 -13.38 -8.66
C ASN A 34 4.06 -13.90 -7.44
N GLU A 35 4.39 -15.05 -6.86
CA GLU A 35 3.83 -15.47 -5.56
C GLU A 35 4.14 -14.41 -4.49
N PHE A 36 5.41 -14.00 -4.38
CA PHE A 36 5.81 -12.95 -3.43
C PHE A 36 5.02 -11.65 -3.63
N LYS A 37 4.80 -11.23 -4.87
CA LYS A 37 4.00 -10.03 -5.20
C LYS A 37 2.53 -10.20 -4.79
N ILE A 38 1.92 -11.35 -5.09
CA ILE A 38 0.51 -11.65 -4.78
C ILE A 38 0.31 -11.70 -3.27
N ILE A 39 1.10 -12.52 -2.55
CA ILE A 39 1.05 -12.64 -1.08
C ILE A 39 1.17 -11.26 -0.45
N THR A 40 2.17 -10.48 -0.88
CA THR A 40 2.42 -9.15 -0.31
C THR A 40 1.27 -8.19 -0.60
N GLN A 41 0.79 -8.07 -1.85
CA GLN A 41 -0.33 -7.18 -2.18
C GLN A 41 -1.62 -7.55 -1.43
N VAL A 42 -1.96 -8.84 -1.37
CA VAL A 42 -3.17 -9.33 -0.68
C VAL A 42 -3.06 -9.13 0.83
N PHE A 43 -1.91 -9.45 1.43
CA PHE A 43 -1.68 -9.27 2.87
C PHE A 43 -1.71 -7.80 3.28
N LEU A 44 -1.04 -6.91 2.53
CA LEU A 44 -1.03 -5.48 2.81
C LEU A 44 -2.43 -4.86 2.65
N TYR A 45 -3.19 -5.26 1.62
CA TYR A 45 -4.57 -4.84 1.43
C TYR A 45 -5.48 -5.30 2.58
N LYS A 46 -5.33 -6.55 3.03
CA LYS A 46 -6.06 -7.10 4.18
C LYS A 46 -5.75 -6.34 5.47
N LEU A 47 -4.47 -6.13 5.78
CA LEU A 47 -4.04 -5.44 7.00
C LEU A 47 -4.49 -3.96 7.03
N MET A 48 -4.45 -3.28 5.89
CA MET A 48 -4.97 -1.92 5.72
C MET A 48 -6.50 -1.86 5.88
N ASN A 49 -7.24 -2.79 5.29
CA ASN A 49 -8.69 -2.86 5.42
C ASN A 49 -9.13 -3.18 6.86
N ASP A 50 -8.40 -4.06 7.56
CA ASP A 50 -8.64 -4.36 8.97
C ASP A 50 -8.30 -3.19 9.89
N LYS A 51 -7.23 -2.43 9.61
CA LYS A 51 -6.91 -1.20 10.37
C LYS A 51 -7.98 -0.13 10.18
N PHE A 52 -8.41 0.13 8.94
CA PHE A 52 -9.53 1.04 8.67
C PHE A 52 -10.79 0.57 9.42
N ALA A 53 -11.12 -0.71 9.33
CA ALA A 53 -12.27 -1.32 10.01
C ALA A 53 -12.15 -1.32 11.55
N PHE A 54 -10.96 -1.11 12.12
CA PHE A 54 -10.75 -0.91 13.55
C PHE A 54 -11.00 0.55 13.94
N GLU A 55 -10.39 1.52 13.25
CA GLU A 55 -10.55 2.94 13.59
C GLU A 55 -11.98 3.45 13.41
N VAL A 56 -12.66 3.09 12.32
CA VAL A 56 -14.07 3.50 12.10
C VAL A 56 -15.02 2.97 13.17
N LYS A 57 -14.69 1.85 13.84
CA LYS A 57 -15.46 1.33 14.99
C LYS A 57 -15.24 2.14 16.26
N GLN A 58 -14.13 2.87 16.38
CA GLN A 58 -13.90 3.82 17.47
C GLN A 58 -14.58 5.17 17.19
N ILE A 59 -14.59 5.63 15.93
CA ILE A 59 -15.16 6.93 15.51
C ILE A 59 -16.69 6.88 15.42
N ALA A 60 -17.27 5.81 14.84
CA ALA A 60 -18.70 5.71 14.55
C ALA A 60 -19.40 4.47 15.15
N PRO A 61 -19.18 4.11 16.44
CA PRO A 61 -19.76 2.91 17.05
C PRO A 61 -21.29 2.91 16.99
N GLU A 62 -21.91 4.07 17.21
CA GLU A 62 -23.36 4.26 17.14
C GLU A 62 -23.96 4.05 15.75
N VAL A 63 -23.19 4.21 14.67
CA VAL A 63 -23.68 3.94 13.31
C VAL A 63 -23.47 2.46 12.97
N ILE A 64 -22.32 1.91 13.37
CA ILE A 64 -21.94 0.51 13.12
C ILE A 64 -22.82 -0.47 13.91
N ALA A 65 -23.24 -0.12 15.12
CA ALA A 65 -24.18 -0.93 15.93
C ALA A 65 -25.60 -1.03 15.34
N LYS A 66 -25.92 -0.26 14.29
CA LYS A 66 -27.25 -0.23 13.64
C LYS A 66 -27.33 -1.07 12.36
N ALA A 67 -26.25 -1.76 11.97
CA ALA A 67 -26.21 -2.64 10.80
C ALA A 67 -25.62 -4.02 11.14
N GLU A 68 -25.82 -5.00 10.25
CA GLU A 68 -25.26 -6.35 10.40
C GLU A 68 -23.72 -6.36 10.29
N THR A 69 -23.17 -5.47 9.46
CA THR A 69 -21.72 -5.33 9.28
C THR A 69 -21.31 -3.86 9.20
N TRP A 70 -20.04 -3.56 9.53
CA TRP A 70 -19.50 -2.20 9.45
C TRP A 70 -19.51 -1.68 7.99
N GLU A 71 -19.29 -2.54 7.00
CA GLU A 71 -19.39 -2.20 5.58
C GLU A 71 -20.81 -1.85 5.14
N GLN A 72 -21.85 -2.38 5.82
CA GLN A 72 -23.23 -1.96 5.58
C GLN A 72 -23.50 -0.59 6.21
N ALA A 73 -23.09 -0.40 7.47
CA ALA A 73 -23.24 0.88 8.17
C ALA A 73 -22.59 2.04 7.41
N LEU A 74 -21.35 1.87 6.95
CA LEU A 74 -20.63 2.92 6.21
C LEU A 74 -21.24 3.19 4.82
N ARG A 75 -21.81 2.17 4.14
CA ARG A 75 -22.57 2.38 2.90
C ARG A 75 -23.94 3.06 3.12
N GLY A 76 -24.41 3.13 4.36
CA GLY A 76 -25.65 3.82 4.74
C GLY A 76 -25.45 5.27 5.22
N MET A 77 -24.20 5.75 5.31
CA MET A 77 -23.88 7.14 5.62
C MET A 77 -24.16 8.06 4.43
N SER A 78 -24.41 9.36 4.67
CA SER A 78 -24.32 10.35 3.59
C SER A 78 -22.86 10.60 3.21
N GLU A 79 -22.62 11.11 2.00
CA GLU A 79 -21.28 11.49 1.54
C GLU A 79 -20.60 12.50 2.49
N ALA A 80 -21.39 13.39 3.09
CA ALA A 80 -20.91 14.40 4.04
C ALA A 80 -20.52 13.77 5.39
N ASP A 81 -21.34 12.88 5.95
CA ASP A 81 -21.04 12.17 7.20
C ASP A 81 -19.80 11.27 7.02
N TYR A 82 -19.70 10.62 5.86
CA TYR A 82 -18.57 9.76 5.53
C TYR A 82 -17.27 10.56 5.38
N ALA A 83 -17.28 11.69 4.67
CA ALA A 83 -16.14 12.58 4.57
C ALA A 83 -15.71 13.14 5.94
N PHE A 84 -16.67 13.48 6.81
CA PHE A 84 -16.37 13.94 8.18
C PHE A 84 -15.84 12.81 9.08
N MET A 85 -16.26 11.56 8.87
CA MET A 85 -15.66 10.39 9.52
C MET A 85 -14.21 10.16 9.04
N LEU A 86 -13.94 10.26 7.73
CA LEU A 86 -12.58 10.12 7.19
C LEU A 86 -11.62 11.19 7.76
N GLN A 87 -12.08 12.43 7.95
CA GLN A 87 -11.29 13.50 8.58
C GLN A 87 -10.93 13.25 10.05
N GLN A 88 -11.62 12.33 10.73
CA GLN A 88 -11.33 11.93 12.12
C GLN A 88 -10.40 10.71 12.22
N LEU A 89 -10.02 10.09 11.11
CA LEU A 89 -9.06 8.99 11.12
C LEU A 89 -7.67 9.48 11.55
N PRO A 90 -6.93 8.71 12.36
CA PRO A 90 -5.55 9.02 12.65
C PRO A 90 -4.73 8.96 11.36
N ALA A 91 -3.75 9.86 11.20
CA ALA A 91 -2.95 10.01 9.97
C ALA A 91 -2.16 8.76 9.53
N ASN A 92 -2.12 7.72 10.37
CA ASN A 92 -1.49 6.42 10.10
C ASN A 92 -2.47 5.37 9.52
N THR A 93 -3.73 5.74 9.27
CA THR A 93 -4.75 4.88 8.67
C THR A 93 -5.13 5.42 7.31
N ALA A 94 -5.03 4.57 6.28
CA ALA A 94 -5.37 4.95 4.92
C ALA A 94 -6.89 5.18 4.80
N ASN A 95 -7.28 6.29 4.17
CA ASN A 95 -8.65 6.55 3.75
C ASN A 95 -9.05 5.51 2.69
N LEU A 96 -10.14 4.80 2.94
CA LEU A 96 -10.77 3.88 2.00
C LEU A 96 -12.16 4.41 1.65
N GLN A 97 -12.60 4.22 0.40
CA GLN A 97 -14.00 4.36 -0.02
C GLN A 97 -14.77 3.07 0.20
N THR A 98 -16.11 3.12 0.14
CA THR A 98 -16.95 1.93 0.28
C THR A 98 -16.73 0.87 -0.80
N ASP A 99 -16.22 1.27 -1.97
CA ASP A 99 -15.84 0.35 -3.04
C ASP A 99 -14.46 -0.27 -2.84
N HIS A 100 -13.60 0.31 -1.99
CA HIS A 100 -12.29 -0.24 -1.59
C HIS A 100 -12.37 -1.31 -0.49
N PHE A 101 -13.59 -1.69 -0.07
CA PHE A 101 -13.75 -2.72 0.95
C PHE A 101 -13.57 -4.12 0.36
N ILE A 102 -12.93 -5.02 1.11
CA ILE A 102 -12.78 -6.43 0.71
C ILE A 102 -14.14 -7.08 0.47
N ALA A 103 -15.16 -6.73 1.27
CA ALA A 103 -16.54 -7.18 1.07
C ALA A 103 -17.22 -6.63 -0.22
N THR A 104 -16.68 -5.60 -0.86
CA THR A 104 -17.10 -5.16 -2.22
C THR A 104 -16.43 -6.02 -3.28
N LEU A 105 -15.11 -6.19 -3.21
CA LEU A 105 -14.35 -6.95 -4.21
C LEU A 105 -14.70 -8.45 -4.17
N TYR A 106 -14.92 -9.03 -2.99
CA TYR A 106 -15.36 -10.42 -2.84
C TYR A 106 -16.70 -10.71 -3.55
N LYS A 107 -17.64 -9.74 -3.55
CA LYS A 107 -18.91 -9.88 -4.29
C LYS A 107 -18.74 -9.88 -5.81
N LYS A 108 -17.60 -9.39 -6.31
CA LYS A 108 -17.24 -9.28 -7.74
C LYS A 108 -16.11 -10.24 -8.13
N GLN A 109 -15.72 -11.18 -7.26
CA GLN A 109 -14.53 -12.03 -7.44
C GLN A 109 -14.57 -12.96 -8.66
N ASN A 110 -15.77 -13.27 -9.16
CA ASN A 110 -16.01 -14.13 -10.32
C ASN A 110 -16.30 -13.33 -11.61
N ASP A 111 -16.25 -12.00 -11.56
CA ASP A 111 -16.47 -11.16 -12.74
C ASP A 111 -15.29 -11.28 -13.69
N ASN A 112 -15.54 -11.36 -15.01
CA ASN A 112 -14.50 -11.48 -16.04
C ASN A 112 -13.42 -10.38 -15.98
N ASN A 113 -13.74 -9.23 -15.37
CA ASN A 113 -12.85 -8.08 -15.21
C ASN A 113 -12.25 -7.97 -13.79
N PHE A 114 -12.39 -8.97 -12.92
CA PHE A 114 -11.98 -8.89 -11.52
C PHE A 114 -10.50 -8.51 -11.32
N ALA A 115 -9.60 -9.04 -12.15
CA ALA A 115 -8.18 -8.67 -12.10
C ALA A 115 -7.95 -7.17 -12.32
N LYS A 116 -8.64 -6.57 -13.31
CA LYS A 116 -8.58 -5.12 -13.55
C LYS A 116 -9.23 -4.34 -12.39
N LEU A 117 -10.37 -4.79 -11.88
CA LEU A 117 -11.03 -4.17 -10.72
C LEU A 117 -10.11 -4.16 -9.48
N PHE A 118 -9.39 -5.26 -9.23
CA PHE A 118 -8.46 -5.36 -8.11
C PHE A 118 -7.28 -4.39 -8.25
N ASP A 119 -6.63 -4.35 -9.42
CA ASP A 119 -5.53 -3.41 -9.69
C ASP A 119 -6.00 -1.94 -9.71
N ASP A 120 -7.17 -1.64 -10.29
CA ASP A 120 -7.80 -0.32 -10.26
C ASP A 120 -8.08 0.12 -8.81
N THR A 121 -8.61 -0.79 -7.98
CA THR A 121 -8.91 -0.52 -6.55
C THR A 121 -7.63 -0.19 -5.78
N LEU A 122 -6.58 -1.01 -5.89
CA LEU A 122 -5.31 -0.75 -5.23
C LEU A 122 -4.67 0.56 -5.70
N ARG A 123 -4.83 0.91 -6.99
CA ARG A 123 -4.34 2.17 -7.55
C ARG A 123 -5.12 3.37 -7.02
N ASP A 124 -6.44 3.29 -6.95
CA ASP A 124 -7.30 4.38 -6.44
C ASP A 124 -7.05 4.64 -4.95
N ILE A 125 -6.89 3.60 -4.13
CA ILE A 125 -6.44 3.73 -2.74
C ILE A 125 -5.11 4.49 -2.65
N VAL A 126 -4.12 4.16 -3.50
CA VAL A 126 -2.82 4.85 -3.52
C VAL A 126 -2.95 6.31 -3.97
N ILE A 127 -3.86 6.63 -4.90
CA ILE A 127 -4.14 8.00 -5.35
C ILE A 127 -4.78 8.82 -4.22
N GLN A 128 -5.79 8.29 -3.54
CA GLN A 128 -6.52 9.01 -2.48
C GLN A 128 -5.73 9.18 -1.17
N ASN A 129 -4.60 8.48 -1.02
CA ASN A 129 -3.72 8.58 0.15
C ASN A 129 -2.34 9.18 -0.18
N ASN A 130 -2.18 9.77 -1.36
CA ASN A 130 -0.88 10.13 -1.94
C ASN A 130 -0.12 11.25 -1.17
N ASP A 131 -0.80 12.07 -0.37
CA ASP A 131 -0.30 13.39 0.07
C ASP A 131 0.49 13.41 1.40
N ILE A 132 0.63 12.29 2.09
CA ILE A 132 0.71 12.26 3.58
C ILE A 132 2.17 12.32 4.14
N PHE A 133 3.21 12.41 3.29
CA PHE A 133 4.33 11.44 3.40
C PHE A 133 5.69 11.91 2.61
N SER A 134 6.88 11.21 2.60
CA SER A 134 8.10 11.21 1.65
C SER A 134 9.30 10.08 1.59
N VAL A 135 9.58 9.15 0.57
CA VAL A 135 10.91 8.38 0.16
C VAL A 135 11.06 7.58 -1.26
N GLN A 136 12.03 7.76 -2.23
CA GLN A 136 12.07 7.34 -3.73
C GLN A 136 12.32 5.85 -4.26
N ASP A 137 11.82 5.48 -5.48
CA ASP A 137 12.12 4.25 -6.34
C ASP A 137 11.81 4.44 -7.89
N ILE A 138 12.31 3.63 -8.84
CA ILE A 138 11.90 3.59 -10.29
C ILE A 138 10.54 2.90 -10.49
N SER A 139 10.36 1.74 -9.87
CA SER A 139 9.29 0.80 -10.20
C SER A 139 8.00 1.25 -9.54
N GLN A 140 6.94 1.47 -10.33
CA GLN A 140 5.62 1.82 -9.80
C GLN A 140 5.11 0.79 -8.78
N LYS A 141 5.32 -0.50 -9.05
CA LYS A 141 4.88 -1.58 -8.15
C LYS A 141 5.73 -1.66 -6.87
N SER A 142 7.03 -1.40 -6.96
CA SER A 142 7.90 -1.29 -5.78
C SER A 142 7.53 -0.06 -4.94
N SER A 143 7.39 1.10 -5.59
CA SER A 143 6.94 2.36 -4.99
C SER A 143 5.64 2.18 -4.21
N SER A 144 4.60 1.59 -4.80
CA SER A 144 3.31 1.38 -4.11
C SER A 144 3.40 0.41 -2.93
N LEU A 145 4.22 -0.65 -3.02
CA LEU A 145 4.47 -1.58 -1.92
C LEU A 145 5.25 -0.91 -0.78
N LEU A 146 6.24 -0.08 -1.10
CA LEU A 146 7.02 0.70 -0.14
C LEU A 146 6.13 1.73 0.57
N ARG A 147 5.34 2.53 -0.17
CA ARG A 147 4.35 3.48 0.36
C ARG A 147 3.44 2.81 1.40
N LEU A 148 2.89 1.64 1.09
CA LEU A 148 1.98 0.92 1.98
C LEU A 148 2.72 0.30 3.18
N ASN A 149 3.90 -0.29 2.99
CA ASN A 149 4.74 -0.80 4.09
C ASN A 149 5.04 0.29 5.13
N LEU A 150 5.34 1.49 4.67
CA LEU A 150 5.70 2.61 5.54
C LEU A 150 4.49 3.11 6.36
N ILE A 151 3.29 3.22 5.76
CA ILE A 151 2.04 3.60 6.46
C ILE A 151 1.77 2.64 7.64
N LEU A 152 1.99 1.35 7.42
CA LEU A 152 1.79 0.31 8.44
C LEU A 152 2.76 0.43 9.62
N ASN A 153 3.97 0.96 9.39
CA ASN A 153 4.99 1.13 10.43
C ASN A 153 4.84 2.42 11.26
N ASN A 154 3.73 3.15 11.12
CA ASN A 154 3.44 4.42 11.83
C ASN A 154 4.48 5.53 11.61
N LEU A 155 5.40 5.34 10.67
CA LEU A 155 5.89 6.47 9.90
C LEU A 155 4.63 7.08 9.26
N VAL A 156 4.44 8.38 9.44
CA VAL A 156 3.41 9.23 8.78
C VAL A 156 4.11 10.43 8.13
N HIS A 157 5.22 10.12 7.45
CA HIS A 157 6.10 11.06 6.74
C HIS A 157 6.90 10.43 5.54
N SER A 158 6.42 9.39 4.78
CA SER A 158 7.14 8.64 3.67
C SER A 158 6.50 8.26 2.21
N ILE A 159 5.68 9.09 1.46
CA ILE A 159 5.09 9.10 0.04
C ILE A 159 5.62 10.27 -0.85
N PRO A 160 5.44 11.60 -0.68
CA PRO A 160 6.01 12.61 -1.62
C PRO A 160 7.49 12.52 -2.06
N ASN A 161 8.51 12.47 -1.21
CA ASN A 161 9.86 12.02 -1.62
C ASN A 161 9.86 10.57 -2.20
N VAL A 162 8.79 9.75 -2.13
CA VAL A 162 8.57 8.56 -2.99
C VAL A 162 8.25 9.07 -4.37
N ILE A 163 9.32 9.48 -5.03
CA ILE A 163 9.31 9.73 -6.45
C ILE A 163 9.30 8.38 -7.12
N GLN A 164 8.35 8.16 -8.02
CA GLN A 164 8.47 7.13 -9.02
C GLN A 164 9.33 7.72 -10.15
N GLY A 165 10.61 7.34 -10.25
CA GLY A 165 11.50 7.92 -11.26
C GLY A 165 12.94 7.41 -11.22
N ASN A 166 13.63 7.51 -12.35
CA ASN A 166 15.02 7.09 -12.49
C ASN A 166 15.97 7.98 -11.69
N THR A 167 16.53 7.43 -10.62
CA THR A 167 17.48 8.12 -9.73
C THR A 167 18.76 8.55 -10.46
N LEU A 168 19.12 7.95 -11.60
CA LEU A 168 20.28 8.33 -12.40
C LEU A 168 19.97 9.50 -13.34
N GLU A 169 18.93 9.39 -14.17
CA GLU A 169 18.57 10.45 -15.13
C GLU A 169 17.93 11.67 -14.43
N HIS A 170 17.06 11.42 -13.45
CA HIS A 170 16.23 12.42 -12.78
C HIS A 170 16.30 12.28 -11.24
N PRO A 171 17.49 12.44 -10.62
CA PRO A 171 17.61 12.51 -9.17
C PRO A 171 16.81 13.71 -8.64
N TYR A 172 15.78 13.42 -7.85
CA TYR A 172 14.83 14.43 -7.37
C TYR A 172 15.26 15.09 -6.06
N HIS A 173 15.95 14.36 -5.18
CA HIS A 173 16.41 14.88 -3.89
C HIS A 173 17.60 15.83 -4.10
N LYS A 174 17.27 17.09 -4.32
CA LYS A 174 18.22 18.18 -4.61
C LYS A 174 18.01 19.37 -3.66
N GLN A 175 19.10 20.09 -3.39
CA GLN A 175 19.11 21.38 -2.72
C GLN A 175 19.65 22.40 -3.74
N GLY A 176 18.74 23.09 -4.42
CA GLY A 176 19.08 23.89 -5.60
C GLY A 176 19.62 22.99 -6.73
N ALA A 177 20.81 23.31 -7.25
CA ALA A 177 21.46 22.53 -8.30
C ALA A 177 22.17 21.25 -7.80
N GLN A 178 22.47 21.14 -6.51
CA GLN A 178 23.23 20.01 -5.95
C GLN A 178 22.32 18.90 -5.42
N LEU A 179 22.82 17.67 -5.38
CA LEU A 179 22.13 16.58 -4.68
C LEU A 179 22.03 16.87 -3.18
N ALA A 180 20.89 16.51 -2.59
CA ALA A 180 20.69 16.60 -1.15
C ALA A 180 21.67 15.66 -0.42
N LYS A 181 22.22 16.14 0.70
CA LYS A 181 23.09 15.35 1.57
C LYS A 181 22.29 14.78 2.74
N PHE A 182 22.67 13.59 3.17
CA PHE A 182 22.05 12.84 4.26
C PHE A 182 23.17 12.30 5.15
N ASP A 183 22.96 12.27 6.46
CA ASP A 183 23.94 11.78 7.44
C ASP A 183 24.20 10.27 7.28
N TYR A 184 23.20 9.54 6.81
CA TYR A 184 23.26 8.12 6.49
C TYR A 184 22.52 7.83 5.19
N ILE A 185 23.09 6.96 4.35
CA ILE A 185 22.46 6.45 3.13
C ILE A 185 22.49 4.93 3.19
N VAL A 186 21.32 4.29 3.12
CA VAL A 186 21.17 2.84 3.01
C VAL A 186 20.50 2.56 1.67
N SER A 187 21.13 1.73 0.84
CA SER A 187 20.62 1.39 -0.50
C SER A 187 21.00 -0.03 -0.90
N ASN A 188 20.14 -0.67 -1.68
CA ASN A 188 20.40 -1.97 -2.33
C ASN A 188 20.19 -1.80 -3.85
N PRO A 189 21.17 -1.25 -4.59
CA PRO A 189 21.01 -0.93 -6.01
C PRO A 189 20.86 -2.20 -6.88
N PRO A 190 20.27 -2.09 -8.09
CA PRO A 190 20.04 -3.25 -8.96
C PRO A 190 21.34 -3.97 -9.36
N PHE A 191 21.38 -5.30 -9.16
CA PHE A 191 22.55 -6.13 -9.49
C PHE A 191 22.85 -6.25 -10.99
N LYS A 192 21.87 -6.00 -11.88
CA LYS A 192 22.09 -5.99 -13.33
C LYS A 192 22.45 -4.58 -13.78
N MET A 193 23.74 -4.36 -14.02
CA MET A 193 24.33 -3.12 -14.55
C MET A 193 24.17 -3.00 -16.08
N ASP A 194 22.97 -3.28 -16.60
CA ASP A 194 22.65 -2.87 -17.97
C ASP A 194 22.04 -1.48 -17.92
N PHE A 195 22.80 -0.50 -18.40
CA PHE A 195 22.40 0.90 -18.46
C PHE A 195 22.21 1.38 -19.91
N SER A 196 22.18 0.46 -20.89
CA SER A 196 22.15 0.80 -22.32
C SER A 196 21.03 1.78 -22.69
N ASP A 197 19.81 1.53 -22.18
CA ASP A 197 18.61 2.36 -22.39
C ASP A 197 18.74 3.84 -21.95
N TYR A 198 19.64 4.16 -21.01
CA TYR A 198 19.80 5.50 -20.42
C TYR A 198 21.22 6.05 -20.50
N ARG A 199 22.20 5.28 -20.98
CA ARG A 199 23.62 5.67 -21.00
C ARG A 199 23.86 6.95 -21.80
N GLU A 200 23.21 7.10 -22.94
CA GLU A 200 23.36 8.27 -23.81
C GLU A 200 22.78 9.54 -23.15
N ASN A 201 21.70 9.40 -22.37
CA ASN A 201 21.12 10.51 -21.59
C ASN A 201 22.01 10.94 -20.41
N LEU A 202 22.90 10.04 -19.94
CA LEU A 202 23.81 10.28 -18.82
C LEU A 202 25.18 10.83 -19.26
N ASP A 203 25.60 10.63 -20.51
CA ASP A 203 26.90 11.08 -21.02
C ASP A 203 26.91 12.57 -21.40
N THR A 204 26.70 13.42 -20.38
CA THR A 204 26.59 14.88 -20.52
C THR A 204 27.65 15.61 -19.68
N LYS A 205 28.00 16.84 -20.08
CA LYS A 205 29.01 17.67 -19.40
C LYS A 205 28.68 18.07 -17.95
N GLU A 206 27.49 17.76 -17.46
CA GLU A 206 27.07 18.02 -16.07
C GLU A 206 27.34 16.81 -15.15
N ASN A 207 27.72 15.66 -15.72
CA ASN A 207 27.98 14.40 -15.03
C ASN A 207 29.48 13.97 -15.05
N HIS A 208 30.38 14.80 -15.58
CA HIS A 208 31.84 14.59 -15.66
C HIS A 208 32.62 15.70 -14.93
#